data_AF-A0A8S8YTL5-F1
#
_entry.id   AF-A0A8S8YTL5-F1
#
_cell.length_a   1.000
_cell.length_b   1.000
_cell.length_c   1.000
_cell.angle_alpha   90.00
_cell.angle_beta   90.00
_cell.angle_gamma   90.00
#
_symmetry.space_group_name_H-M   'P 1'
#
loop_
_entity.id
_entity.type
_entity.pdbx_description
1 polymer ?
#
loop_
_entity_poly.entity_id
_entity_poly.type
_entity_poly.pdbx_seq_one_letter_code
_entity_poly.pdbx_strand_id
1 'polypeptide(L)'
;MHLATLQVFDDDGESTEVLIVPIQVENVAPLISPITTTLGQLDEDEEFTISPQVIETGTDSERLVHCFDLNPADDSDSDGQSGNDCDVESPSLVHSWPDSTTAPESLIFHVTDDDGESASIEFSFSVVNAPPAAYASASVSNPTEGDSIVLSANGTVDSQADMDSLEFHWDIDITSDSDGDGDPANDVDYTGRWIEFSYDSGGSKKAKLTVLDDSSSHSVTMDLQVAEAPVTFSEELTSNIVPIIFTLIVVSAGAWALIRNPRQSRPEEEKKASDIDFDAAFDEPEAPDIDPNEMFAPPEKSPREDAAILDGLDEVLDELGLGKEDAPVIPSAPRIDDANSNLDPEDIEALFEE
;
A
#
# COMPACT_ATOMS: atom_id res chain seq x y z
N MET A 1 40.02 -38.55 -36.60
CA MET A 1 40.84 -38.80 -37.82
C MET A 1 40.21 -39.92 -38.62
N HIS A 2 39.72 -39.61 -39.82
CA HIS A 2 39.14 -40.61 -40.71
C HIS A 2 40.07 -40.87 -41.90
N LEU A 3 40.07 -42.10 -42.42
CA LEU A 3 40.86 -42.47 -43.59
C LEU A 3 39.90 -42.91 -44.69
N ALA A 4 39.91 -42.21 -45.82
CA ALA A 4 39.25 -42.67 -47.02
C ALA A 4 40.25 -43.46 -47.87
N THR A 5 39.82 -44.60 -48.39
CA THR A 5 40.63 -45.40 -49.32
C THR A 5 39.97 -45.38 -50.69
N LEU A 6 40.76 -45.08 -51.72
CA LEU A 6 40.33 -45.12 -53.11
C LEU A 6 41.14 -46.17 -53.85
N GLN A 7 40.45 -47.13 -54.45
CA GLN A 7 41.02 -48.13 -55.35
C GLN A 7 40.09 -48.26 -56.56
N VAL A 8 40.65 -48.10 -57.75
CA VAL A 8 39.90 -48.19 -59.01
C VAL A 8 40.22 -49.53 -59.66
N PHE A 9 39.18 -50.19 -60.19
CA PHE A 9 39.26 -51.48 -60.86
C PHE A 9 38.87 -51.31 -62.33
N ASP A 10 39.59 -51.99 -63.21
CA ASP A 10 39.24 -52.09 -64.63
C ASP A 10 38.27 -53.27 -64.88
N ASP A 11 37.67 -53.34 -66.08
CA ASP A 11 36.68 -54.37 -66.45
C ASP A 11 37.28 -55.79 -66.59
N ASP A 12 38.60 -55.89 -66.66
CA ASP A 12 39.36 -57.14 -66.67
C ASP A 12 39.87 -57.57 -65.27
N GLY A 13 39.61 -56.77 -64.23
CA GLY A 13 39.93 -57.08 -62.83
C GLY A 13 41.30 -56.59 -62.35
N GLU A 14 42.09 -55.91 -63.20
CA GLU A 14 43.28 -55.18 -62.73
C GLU A 14 42.87 -53.97 -61.87
N SER A 15 43.72 -53.56 -60.94
CA SER A 15 43.41 -52.46 -60.00
C SER A 15 44.58 -51.53 -59.77
N THR A 16 44.27 -50.28 -59.41
CA THR A 16 45.28 -49.31 -58.99
C THR A 16 45.84 -49.61 -57.60
N GLU A 17 46.96 -49.01 -57.25
CA GLU A 17 47.41 -48.95 -55.85
C GLU A 17 46.37 -48.21 -55.00
N VAL A 18 46.23 -48.63 -53.73
CA VAL A 18 45.27 -48.03 -52.81
C VAL A 18 45.78 -46.65 -52.41
N LEU A 19 45.02 -45.61 -52.76
CA LEU A 19 45.27 -44.26 -52.29
C LEU A 19 44.57 -44.05 -50.94
N ILE A 20 45.34 -43.75 -49.90
CA ILE A 20 44.81 -43.40 -48.58
C ILE A 20 44.79 -41.87 -48.46
N VAL A 21 43.59 -41.30 -48.37
CA VAL A 21 43.37 -39.87 -48.14
C VAL A 21 42.97 -39.67 -46.68
N PRO A 22 43.80 -39.01 -45.86
CA PRO A 22 43.39 -38.64 -44.51
C PRO A 22 42.35 -37.51 -44.58
N ILE A 23 41.26 -37.66 -43.84
CA ILE A 23 40.24 -36.64 -43.64
C ILE A 23 40.36 -36.16 -42.19
N GLN A 24 40.68 -34.87 -42.04
CA GLN A 24 40.58 -34.17 -40.77
C GLN A 24 39.25 -33.44 -40.74
N VAL A 25 38.48 -33.65 -39.68
CA VAL A 25 37.31 -32.86 -39.34
C VAL A 25 37.76 -31.98 -38.18
N GLU A 26 37.63 -30.67 -38.32
CA GLU A 26 37.91 -29.71 -37.25
C GLU A 26 36.55 -29.28 -36.69
N ASN A 27 36.40 -29.38 -35.36
CA ASN A 27 35.25 -28.82 -34.68
C ASN A 27 35.28 -27.29 -34.79
N VAL A 28 34.12 -26.66 -34.91
CA VAL A 28 33.96 -25.21 -34.98
C VAL A 28 33.16 -24.76 -33.77
N ALA A 29 33.84 -24.13 -32.81
CA ALA A 29 33.22 -23.63 -31.58
C ALA A 29 32.03 -22.70 -31.87
N PRO A 30 30.98 -22.72 -31.04
CA PRO A 30 29.79 -21.88 -31.23
C PRO A 30 30.13 -20.39 -31.11
N LEU A 31 29.27 -19.54 -31.66
CA LEU A 31 29.45 -18.08 -31.61
C LEU A 31 28.18 -17.40 -31.07
N ILE A 32 28.33 -16.44 -30.15
CA ILE A 32 27.22 -15.63 -29.66
C ILE A 32 27.18 -14.30 -30.43
N SER A 33 25.98 -13.91 -30.90
CA SER A 33 25.77 -12.61 -31.54
C SER A 33 26.02 -11.47 -30.55
N PRO A 34 26.66 -10.37 -30.96
CA PRO A 34 26.82 -9.20 -30.10
C PRO A 34 25.48 -8.68 -29.59
N ILE A 35 25.36 -8.52 -28.27
CA ILE A 35 24.19 -8.01 -27.56
C ILE A 35 24.65 -7.03 -26.49
N THR A 36 23.75 -6.14 -26.03
CA THR A 36 24.01 -5.30 -24.87
C THR A 36 24.14 -6.18 -23.62
N THR A 37 25.27 -6.09 -22.95
CA THR A 37 25.57 -6.86 -21.73
C THR A 37 25.35 -6.08 -20.44
N THR A 38 25.22 -4.75 -20.52
CA THR A 38 24.95 -3.90 -19.36
C THR A 38 23.45 -3.68 -19.24
N LEU A 39 22.79 -4.34 -18.29
CA LEU A 39 21.34 -4.18 -18.08
C LEU A 39 21.03 -2.93 -17.24
N GLY A 40 21.98 -2.48 -16.42
CA GLY A 40 21.83 -1.29 -15.58
C GLY A 40 21.38 -1.62 -14.18
N GLN A 41 20.56 -0.75 -13.60
CA GLN A 41 19.98 -0.92 -12.28
C GLN A 41 18.62 -1.62 -12.44
N LEU A 42 18.39 -2.64 -11.63
CA LEU A 42 17.14 -3.41 -11.55
C LEU A 42 16.60 -3.27 -10.13
N ASP A 43 15.29 -3.17 -10.00
CA ASP A 43 14.64 -3.24 -8.69
C ASP A 43 14.55 -4.72 -8.26
N GLU A 44 14.55 -4.99 -6.97
CA GLU A 44 14.28 -6.34 -6.48
C GLU A 44 12.86 -6.79 -6.86
N ASP A 45 12.68 -8.10 -7.03
CA ASP A 45 11.48 -8.70 -7.60
C ASP A 45 11.10 -8.19 -9.02
N GLU A 46 11.90 -7.32 -9.65
CA GLU A 46 11.71 -6.89 -11.03
C GLU A 46 12.06 -8.04 -11.97
N GLU A 47 11.06 -8.48 -12.75
CA GLU A 47 11.27 -9.48 -13.79
C GLU A 47 11.95 -8.86 -15.01
N PHE A 48 13.08 -9.45 -15.42
CA PHE A 48 13.73 -9.10 -16.68
C PHE A 48 13.87 -10.31 -17.60
N THR A 49 14.16 -10.05 -18.87
CA THR A 49 14.36 -11.08 -19.88
C THR A 49 15.67 -10.90 -20.64
N ILE A 50 16.44 -11.98 -20.76
CA ILE A 50 17.63 -12.07 -21.61
C ILE A 50 17.39 -13.16 -22.66
N SER A 51 17.70 -12.88 -23.92
CA SER A 51 17.57 -13.86 -25.01
C SER A 51 18.75 -13.75 -25.99
N PRO A 52 19.93 -14.25 -25.60
CA PRO A 52 21.13 -14.21 -26.43
C PRO A 52 20.88 -14.98 -27.73
N GLN A 53 21.39 -14.46 -28.85
CA GLN A 53 21.24 -15.12 -30.15
C GLN A 53 22.52 -15.86 -30.49
N VAL A 54 22.47 -17.18 -30.60
CA VAL A 54 23.63 -17.99 -30.99
C VAL A 54 23.68 -18.11 -32.51
N ILE A 55 24.86 -17.87 -33.08
CA ILE A 55 25.19 -18.08 -34.49
C ILE A 55 25.76 -19.48 -34.59
N GLU A 56 25.00 -20.37 -35.20
CA GLU A 56 25.40 -21.74 -35.46
C GLU A 56 26.54 -21.77 -36.50
N THR A 57 27.65 -22.38 -36.12
CA THR A 57 28.81 -22.56 -36.99
C THR A 57 29.08 -24.05 -37.15
N GLY A 58 28.54 -24.69 -38.20
CA GLY A 58 28.84 -26.11 -38.46
C GLY A 58 27.62 -26.95 -38.80
N THR A 59 27.74 -28.27 -38.61
CA THR A 59 26.63 -29.24 -38.76
C THR A 59 26.04 -29.60 -37.39
N ASP A 60 26.59 -29.03 -36.32
CA ASP A 60 26.38 -29.41 -34.92
C ASP A 60 25.18 -28.67 -34.28
N SER A 61 24.30 -28.12 -35.14
CA SER A 61 23.14 -27.30 -34.75
C SER A 61 22.08 -28.04 -33.94
N GLU A 62 22.14 -29.37 -33.88
CA GLU A 62 21.15 -30.19 -33.15
C GLU A 62 21.58 -30.53 -31.70
N ARG A 63 22.74 -30.07 -31.22
CA ARG A 63 23.29 -30.48 -29.91
C ARG A 63 23.92 -29.37 -29.07
N LEU A 64 23.57 -28.11 -29.32
CA LEU A 64 24.02 -26.99 -28.47
C LEU A 64 23.26 -26.99 -27.13
N VAL A 65 24.01 -26.92 -26.03
CA VAL A 65 23.46 -26.73 -24.69
C VAL A 65 23.57 -25.25 -24.35
N HIS A 66 22.43 -24.60 -24.08
CA HIS A 66 22.36 -23.21 -23.67
C HIS A 66 22.21 -23.15 -22.16
N CYS A 67 23.12 -22.45 -21.48
CA CYS A 67 23.01 -22.34 -20.04
C CYS A 67 23.34 -20.97 -19.47
N PHE A 68 22.60 -20.62 -18.44
CA PHE A 68 22.83 -19.46 -17.60
C PHE A 68 23.41 -19.91 -16.27
N ASP A 69 24.56 -19.35 -15.96
CA ASP A 69 25.19 -19.28 -14.63
C ASP A 69 24.68 -18.00 -13.98
N LEU A 70 23.85 -18.13 -12.94
CA LEU A 70 23.20 -17.01 -12.28
C LEU A 70 24.12 -16.31 -11.29
N ASN A 71 25.15 -16.98 -10.77
CA ASN A 71 26.11 -16.42 -9.85
C ASN A 71 27.54 -16.92 -10.15
N PRO A 72 28.33 -16.17 -10.94
CA PRO A 72 29.69 -16.55 -11.33
C PRO A 72 30.71 -16.74 -10.19
N ALA A 73 30.33 -16.40 -8.96
CA ALA A 73 31.14 -16.61 -7.77
C ALA A 73 30.94 -18.00 -7.13
N ASP A 74 29.83 -18.67 -7.42
CA ASP A 74 29.41 -19.91 -6.79
C ASP A 74 29.61 -21.09 -7.75
N ASP A 75 30.49 -22.02 -7.37
CA ASP A 75 30.72 -23.30 -8.08
C ASP A 75 29.64 -24.33 -7.72
N SER A 76 28.46 -24.17 -8.31
CA SER A 76 27.25 -24.98 -8.09
C SER A 76 27.46 -26.47 -8.39
N ASP A 77 28.24 -26.82 -9.42
CA ASP A 77 28.51 -28.22 -9.81
C ASP A 77 29.79 -28.81 -9.17
N SER A 78 30.59 -27.97 -8.52
CA SER A 78 31.82 -28.33 -7.81
C SER A 78 32.89 -28.97 -8.71
N ASP A 79 32.94 -28.59 -9.99
CA ASP A 79 33.98 -29.03 -10.94
C ASP A 79 35.30 -28.25 -10.77
N GLY A 80 35.29 -27.17 -9.97
CA GLY A 80 36.42 -26.30 -9.70
C GLY A 80 36.46 -25.03 -10.57
N GLN A 81 35.40 -24.74 -11.32
CA GLN A 81 35.27 -23.58 -12.20
C GLN A 81 33.89 -22.92 -12.03
N SER A 82 33.80 -21.94 -11.14
CA SER A 82 32.55 -21.23 -10.78
C SER A 82 31.87 -20.39 -11.87
N GLY A 83 32.43 -20.37 -13.09
CA GLY A 83 31.94 -19.52 -14.19
C GLY A 83 31.35 -20.31 -15.34
N ASN A 84 31.24 -21.63 -15.20
CA ASN A 84 30.61 -22.52 -16.18
C ASN A 84 29.51 -23.38 -15.56
N ASP A 85 28.96 -22.93 -14.45
CA ASP A 85 27.83 -23.59 -13.82
C ASP A 85 26.59 -23.49 -14.68
N CYS A 86 25.81 -24.56 -14.67
CA CYS A 86 24.59 -24.61 -15.44
C CYS A 86 23.38 -24.58 -14.50
N ASP A 87 23.12 -23.40 -13.92
CA ASP A 87 22.00 -23.19 -13.00
C ASP A 87 20.66 -23.27 -13.73
N VAL A 88 20.57 -22.67 -14.93
CA VAL A 88 19.35 -22.66 -15.75
C VAL A 88 19.67 -22.99 -17.21
N GLU A 89 19.30 -24.21 -17.63
CA GLU A 89 19.42 -24.65 -19.03
C GLU A 89 18.25 -24.14 -19.87
N SER A 90 18.48 -23.06 -20.63
CA SER A 90 17.46 -22.44 -21.50
C SER A 90 18.12 -21.51 -22.53
N PRO A 91 17.54 -21.32 -23.73
CA PRO A 91 17.99 -20.29 -24.67
C PRO A 91 17.57 -18.86 -24.29
N SER A 92 16.63 -18.72 -23.34
CA SER A 92 16.18 -17.43 -22.82
C SER A 92 15.94 -17.49 -21.33
N LEU A 93 16.36 -16.46 -20.61
CA LEU A 93 16.18 -16.33 -19.18
C LEU A 93 15.09 -15.31 -18.90
N VAL A 94 14.10 -15.68 -18.08
CA VAL A 94 13.16 -14.77 -17.42
C VAL A 94 13.40 -14.96 -15.92
N HIS A 95 13.83 -13.93 -15.22
CA HIS A 95 14.23 -14.05 -13.82
C HIS A 95 14.07 -12.73 -13.06
N SER A 96 13.99 -12.81 -11.74
CA SER A 96 13.94 -11.70 -10.78
C SER A 96 14.72 -12.11 -9.51
N TRP A 97 15.27 -11.12 -8.82
CA TRP A 97 16.12 -11.32 -7.65
C TRP A 97 15.30 -10.88 -6.44
N PRO A 98 14.99 -11.78 -5.50
CA PRO A 98 14.05 -11.48 -4.42
C PRO A 98 14.64 -10.64 -3.29
N ASP A 99 15.96 -10.53 -3.22
CA ASP A 99 16.67 -9.81 -2.16
C ASP A 99 17.89 -9.12 -2.78
N SER A 100 17.89 -7.79 -2.70
CA SER A 100 18.96 -6.96 -3.25
C SER A 100 20.32 -7.15 -2.56
N THR A 101 20.36 -7.68 -1.34
CA THR A 101 21.60 -7.89 -0.56
C THR A 101 22.34 -9.18 -0.91
N THR A 102 21.62 -10.19 -1.39
CA THR A 102 22.18 -11.48 -1.81
C THR A 102 22.34 -11.60 -3.32
N ALA A 103 21.84 -10.62 -4.09
CA ALA A 103 21.98 -10.59 -5.53
C ALA A 103 23.44 -10.43 -6.00
N PRO A 104 23.88 -11.22 -7.01
CA PRO A 104 25.19 -11.03 -7.65
C PRO A 104 25.24 -9.76 -8.52
N GLU A 105 26.46 -9.37 -8.90
CA GLU A 105 26.72 -8.19 -9.77
C GLU A 105 26.66 -8.53 -11.27
N SER A 106 26.77 -9.81 -11.61
CA SER A 106 26.72 -10.30 -12.99
C SER A 106 26.21 -11.73 -13.06
N LEU A 107 25.83 -12.14 -14.27
CA LEU A 107 25.52 -13.52 -14.63
C LEU A 107 26.23 -13.87 -15.95
N ILE A 108 26.53 -15.14 -16.17
CA ILE A 108 27.20 -15.61 -17.38
C ILE A 108 26.24 -16.49 -18.19
N PHE A 109 26.11 -16.19 -19.48
CA PHE A 109 25.50 -17.12 -20.42
C PHE A 109 26.60 -17.82 -21.20
N HIS A 110 26.56 -19.14 -21.23
CA HIS A 110 27.44 -19.93 -22.07
C HIS A 110 26.65 -20.90 -22.95
N VAL A 111 27.23 -21.21 -24.10
CA VAL A 111 26.73 -22.24 -25.00
C VAL A 111 27.86 -23.20 -25.29
N THR A 112 27.59 -24.49 -25.15
CA THR A 112 28.59 -25.57 -25.31
C THR A 112 28.12 -26.52 -26.41
N ASP A 113 29.03 -26.89 -27.30
CA ASP A 113 28.80 -27.90 -28.33
C ASP A 113 29.00 -29.33 -27.81
N ASP A 114 28.72 -30.34 -28.63
CA ASP A 114 28.83 -31.75 -28.22
C ASP A 114 30.26 -32.30 -28.18
N ASP A 115 31.21 -31.53 -28.70
CA ASP A 115 32.65 -31.80 -28.63
C ASP A 115 33.31 -31.14 -27.41
N GLY A 116 32.56 -30.30 -26.66
CA GLY A 116 32.96 -29.68 -25.39
C GLY A 116 33.43 -28.23 -25.51
N GLU A 117 33.37 -27.65 -26.70
CA GLU A 117 33.83 -26.30 -26.96
C GLU A 117 32.71 -25.29 -26.70
N SER A 118 33.05 -24.19 -26.03
CA SER A 118 32.05 -23.24 -25.55
C SER A 118 32.35 -21.80 -25.91
N ALA A 119 31.29 -21.00 -25.95
CA ALA A 119 31.35 -19.54 -26.02
C ALA A 119 30.53 -18.96 -24.87
N SER A 120 31.03 -17.91 -24.25
CA SER A 120 30.37 -17.26 -23.12
C SER A 120 30.28 -15.74 -23.29
N ILE A 121 29.29 -15.15 -22.61
CA ILE A 121 29.10 -13.72 -22.50
C ILE A 121 28.60 -13.40 -21.09
N GLU A 122 29.11 -12.32 -20.51
CA GLU A 122 28.75 -11.88 -19.16
C GLU A 122 27.77 -10.70 -19.24
N PHE A 123 26.71 -10.73 -18.46
CA PHE A 123 25.75 -9.64 -18.28
C PHE A 123 25.94 -9.00 -16.91
N SER A 124 26.14 -7.69 -16.86
CA SER A 124 26.36 -6.94 -15.62
C SER A 124 25.14 -6.09 -15.26
N PHE A 125 24.78 -6.06 -13.99
CA PHE A 125 23.65 -5.31 -13.44
C PHE A 125 23.89 -4.94 -11.97
N SER A 126 22.97 -4.16 -11.39
CA SER A 126 22.94 -3.86 -9.96
C SER A 126 21.50 -3.97 -9.50
N VAL A 127 21.21 -4.92 -8.61
CA VAL A 127 19.90 -5.02 -7.97
C VAL A 127 19.84 -4.04 -6.81
N VAL A 128 18.73 -3.34 -6.66
CA VAL A 128 18.47 -2.44 -5.54
C VAL A 128 17.15 -2.74 -4.87
N ASN A 129 17.08 -2.42 -3.59
CA ASN A 129 15.89 -2.55 -2.78
C ASN A 129 14.73 -1.72 -3.35
N ALA A 130 13.57 -2.33 -3.53
CA ALA A 130 12.33 -1.67 -3.88
C ALA A 130 11.72 -1.05 -2.60
N PRO A 131 11.04 0.09 -2.67
CA PRO A 131 10.43 0.68 -1.49
C PRO A 131 9.10 0.00 -1.10
N PRO A 132 8.75 -0.05 0.20
CA PRO A 132 7.48 -0.59 0.66
C PRO A 132 6.31 0.23 0.13
N ALA A 133 5.18 -0.43 -0.10
CA ALA A 133 3.89 0.23 -0.27
C ALA A 133 3.13 0.20 1.07
N ALA A 134 3.38 1.21 1.90
CA ALA A 134 2.72 1.38 3.20
C ALA A 134 1.21 1.58 3.06
N TYR A 135 0.44 0.86 3.87
CA TYR A 135 -1.01 1.02 3.99
C TYR A 135 -1.39 1.18 5.45
N ALA A 136 -2.29 2.10 5.76
CA ALA A 136 -2.76 2.34 7.12
C ALA A 136 -4.28 2.44 7.17
N SER A 137 -4.86 1.86 8.22
CA SER A 137 -6.30 1.79 8.45
C SER A 137 -6.64 1.92 9.93
N ALA A 138 -7.85 2.35 10.21
CA ALA A 138 -8.39 2.53 11.55
C ALA A 138 -9.58 1.62 11.78
N SER A 139 -9.72 1.07 12.99
CA SER A 139 -10.89 0.25 13.35
C SER A 139 -12.19 1.05 13.37
N VAL A 140 -12.10 2.36 13.64
CA VAL A 140 -13.24 3.28 13.70
C VAL A 140 -12.86 4.60 13.01
N SER A 141 -13.76 5.13 12.16
CA SER A 141 -13.51 6.37 11.42
C SER A 141 -13.66 7.65 12.27
N ASN A 142 -14.51 7.60 13.30
CA ASN A 142 -14.76 8.71 14.22
C ASN A 142 -14.76 8.21 15.67
N PRO A 143 -13.59 7.98 16.28
CA PRO A 143 -13.52 7.57 17.68
C PRO A 143 -14.00 8.71 18.60
N THR A 144 -14.51 8.38 19.79
CA THR A 144 -14.75 9.38 20.83
C THR A 144 -13.49 9.57 21.66
N GLU A 145 -13.26 10.77 22.16
CA GLU A 145 -12.22 11.05 23.16
C GLU A 145 -12.31 10.07 24.33
N GLY A 146 -11.16 9.50 24.69
CA GLY A 146 -11.03 8.46 25.73
C GLY A 146 -11.43 7.04 25.32
N ASP A 147 -12.07 6.84 24.15
CA ASP A 147 -12.34 5.49 23.62
C ASP A 147 -11.06 4.90 22.98
N SER A 148 -10.89 3.59 23.12
CA SER A 148 -9.79 2.85 22.49
C SER A 148 -10.03 2.68 20.98
N ILE A 149 -9.04 3.06 20.18
CA ILE A 149 -8.96 2.88 18.73
C ILE A 149 -7.77 1.98 18.40
N VAL A 150 -7.94 1.15 17.36
CA VAL A 150 -6.86 0.32 16.81
C VAL A 150 -6.49 0.88 15.45
N LEU A 151 -5.22 1.23 15.26
CA LEU A 151 -4.66 1.49 13.95
C LEU A 151 -3.90 0.26 13.47
N SER A 152 -4.00 -0.03 12.19
CA SER A 152 -3.42 -1.22 11.58
C SER A 152 -2.76 -0.89 10.26
N ALA A 153 -1.54 -1.43 10.09
CA ALA A 153 -0.80 -1.41 8.84
C ALA A 153 -1.09 -2.65 7.97
N ASN A 154 -2.21 -3.35 8.22
CA ASN A 154 -2.56 -4.55 7.47
C ASN A 154 -2.95 -4.16 6.04
N GLY A 155 -2.17 -4.62 5.06
CA GLY A 155 -2.26 -4.20 3.66
C GLY A 155 -0.99 -3.51 3.15
N THR A 156 -0.01 -3.24 4.02
CA THR A 156 1.35 -2.90 3.56
C THR A 156 1.89 -4.08 2.76
N VAL A 157 2.44 -3.80 1.59
CA VAL A 157 3.05 -4.79 0.70
C VAL A 157 4.49 -4.40 0.41
N ASP A 158 5.34 -5.40 0.28
CA ASP A 158 6.75 -5.31 -0.08
C ASP A 158 7.21 -6.62 -0.73
N SER A 159 8.49 -6.72 -1.08
CA SER A 159 9.16 -7.95 -1.50
C SER A 159 8.90 -9.07 -0.50
N GLN A 160 8.82 -10.31 -0.98
CA GLN A 160 8.54 -11.44 -0.08
C GLN A 160 9.69 -11.67 0.91
N ALA A 161 10.92 -11.29 0.56
CA ALA A 161 12.08 -11.40 1.43
C ALA A 161 12.02 -10.40 2.60
N ASP A 162 11.49 -9.20 2.36
CA ASP A 162 11.53 -8.09 3.32
C ASP A 162 10.28 -7.98 4.19
N MET A 163 9.18 -8.64 3.81
CA MET A 163 7.91 -8.60 4.54
C MET A 163 7.99 -8.90 6.05
N ASP A 164 8.99 -9.66 6.50
CA ASP A 164 9.24 -10.01 7.91
C ASP A 164 10.22 -9.06 8.62
N SER A 165 11.06 -8.32 7.89
CA SER A 165 12.02 -7.33 8.42
C SER A 165 11.43 -5.92 8.55
N LEU A 166 10.29 -5.63 7.89
CA LEU A 166 9.64 -4.31 7.93
C LEU A 166 9.43 -3.77 9.36
N GLU A 167 9.87 -2.54 9.59
CA GLU A 167 9.62 -1.81 10.83
C GLU A 167 8.47 -0.80 10.64
N PHE A 168 7.53 -0.81 11.58
CA PHE A 168 6.34 0.05 11.54
C PHE A 168 6.41 1.09 12.65
N HIS A 169 6.54 2.36 12.27
CA HIS A 169 6.56 3.50 13.17
C HIS A 169 5.31 4.35 13.02
N TRP A 170 4.62 4.59 14.12
CA TRP A 170 3.41 5.38 14.17
C TRP A 170 3.65 6.67 14.93
N ASP A 171 3.29 7.76 14.28
CA ASP A 171 3.08 9.08 14.85
C ASP A 171 1.56 9.28 14.92
N ILE A 172 1.00 9.42 16.12
CA ILE A 172 -0.46 9.52 16.30
C ILE A 172 -0.98 10.95 16.14
N ASP A 173 -0.10 11.95 16.16
CA ASP A 173 -0.43 13.36 15.99
C ASP A 173 0.77 14.16 15.46
N ILE A 174 0.85 14.30 14.13
CA ILE A 174 1.96 14.99 13.42
C ILE A 174 2.11 16.49 13.76
N THR A 175 1.30 17.00 14.69
CA THR A 175 1.32 18.39 15.16
C THR A 175 1.91 18.53 16.55
N SER A 176 2.19 17.42 17.23
CA SER A 176 2.72 17.36 18.59
C SER A 176 4.11 16.74 18.59
N ASP A 177 5.11 17.57 18.88
CA ASP A 177 6.53 17.16 19.01
C ASP A 177 6.72 16.35 20.31
N SER A 178 6.62 15.03 20.19
CA SER A 178 6.65 14.09 21.31
C SER A 178 8.07 13.87 21.84
N ASP A 179 9.09 13.89 20.97
CA ASP A 179 10.49 13.65 21.35
C ASP A 179 11.31 14.93 21.60
N GLY A 180 10.79 16.08 21.18
CA GLY A 180 11.37 17.40 21.41
C GLY A 180 12.51 17.75 20.46
N ASP A 181 12.64 17.08 19.32
CA ASP A 181 13.69 17.32 18.31
C ASP A 181 13.40 18.55 17.43
N GLY A 182 12.18 19.07 17.48
CA GLY A 182 11.73 20.26 16.77
C GLY A 182 11.00 20.01 15.45
N ASP A 183 10.76 18.76 15.06
CA ASP A 183 9.89 18.38 13.95
C ASP A 183 8.78 17.42 14.44
N PRO A 184 7.54 17.91 14.63
CA PRO A 184 6.45 17.11 15.18
C PRO A 184 5.92 16.03 14.23
N ALA A 185 6.44 15.91 13.01
CA ALA A 185 5.91 15.00 11.98
C ALA A 185 6.83 13.78 11.71
N ASN A 186 7.94 13.66 12.43
CA ASN A 186 8.84 12.49 12.40
C ASN A 186 8.93 11.78 13.75
N ASP A 187 7.99 12.05 14.64
CA ASP A 187 7.90 11.39 15.93
C ASP A 187 7.60 9.89 15.76
N VAL A 188 8.05 9.11 16.74
CA VAL A 188 7.68 7.69 16.86
C VAL A 188 7.02 7.49 18.22
N ASP A 189 5.69 7.61 18.23
CA ASP A 189 4.90 7.39 19.44
C ASP A 189 4.71 5.90 19.73
N TYR A 190 4.49 5.10 18.68
CA TYR A 190 4.26 3.66 18.80
C TYR A 190 4.97 2.87 17.70
N THR A 191 5.24 1.60 17.99
CA THR A 191 5.82 0.65 17.03
C THR A 191 4.98 -0.62 16.91
N GLY A 192 4.96 -1.18 15.70
CA GLY A 192 4.29 -2.46 15.42
C GLY A 192 3.23 -2.38 14.32
N ARG A 193 2.90 -3.56 13.75
CA ARG A 193 1.95 -3.68 12.62
C ARG A 193 0.51 -3.30 12.99
N TRP A 194 0.18 -3.33 14.28
CA TRP A 194 -1.05 -2.74 14.83
C TRP A 194 -0.76 -2.14 16.20
N ILE A 195 -1.44 -1.05 16.50
CA ILE A 195 -1.34 -0.33 17.78
C ILE A 195 -2.74 -0.08 18.33
N GLU A 196 -2.84 -0.02 19.64
CA GLU A 196 -4.08 0.31 20.35
C GLU A 196 -3.81 1.49 21.29
N PHE A 197 -4.59 2.56 21.15
CA PHE A 197 -4.46 3.77 21.96
C PHE A 197 -5.79 4.54 22.01
N SER A 198 -5.83 5.65 22.76
CA SER A 198 -6.97 6.57 22.85
C SER A 198 -6.50 8.01 22.71
N TYR A 199 -7.32 8.88 22.13
CA TYR A 199 -7.05 10.31 22.09
C TYR A 199 -7.58 11.00 23.36
N ASP A 200 -6.73 11.84 23.97
CA ASP A 200 -7.07 12.63 25.16
C ASP A 200 -7.88 13.91 24.84
N SER A 201 -8.07 14.22 23.56
CA SER A 201 -8.89 15.35 23.12
C SER A 201 -9.62 15.08 21.81
N GLY A 202 -10.84 15.60 21.72
CA GLY A 202 -11.59 15.66 20.47
C GLY A 202 -10.97 16.60 19.44
N GLY A 203 -11.37 16.46 18.17
CA GLY A 203 -10.95 17.31 17.07
C GLY A 203 -10.39 16.54 15.86
N SER A 204 -9.89 17.29 14.89
CA SER A 204 -9.20 16.71 13.73
C SER A 204 -7.77 16.34 14.14
N LYS A 205 -7.43 15.07 13.94
CA LYS A 205 -6.13 14.46 14.23
C LYS A 205 -5.53 13.91 12.94
N LYS A 206 -4.22 13.98 12.83
CA LYS A 206 -3.47 13.45 11.69
C LYS A 206 -2.45 12.46 12.21
N ALA A 207 -2.68 11.18 11.95
CA ALA A 207 -1.73 10.13 12.27
C ALA A 207 -0.90 9.80 11.03
N LYS A 208 0.38 9.47 11.20
CA LYS A 208 1.29 9.05 10.13
C LYS A 208 1.90 7.71 10.48
N LEU A 209 1.77 6.77 9.56
CA LEU A 209 2.54 5.53 9.57
C LEU A 209 3.77 5.75 8.69
N THR A 210 4.95 5.39 9.19
CA THR A 210 6.18 5.25 8.41
C THR A 210 6.60 3.80 8.47
N VAL A 211 6.66 3.14 7.31
CA VAL A 211 7.20 1.80 7.17
C VAL A 211 8.64 1.94 6.69
N LEU A 212 9.58 1.38 7.44
CA LEU A 212 10.99 1.31 7.10
C LEU A 212 11.29 -0.08 6.57
N ASP A 213 12.12 -0.11 5.54
CA ASP A 213 12.53 -1.33 4.85
C ASP A 213 13.99 -1.17 4.43
N ASP A 214 14.89 -1.72 5.23
CA ASP A 214 16.34 -1.64 5.06
C ASP A 214 16.89 -0.26 4.68
N SER A 215 17.03 0.01 3.38
CA SER A 215 17.56 1.26 2.83
C SER A 215 16.50 2.26 2.36
N SER A 216 15.25 1.85 2.37
CA SER A 216 14.08 2.53 1.82
C SER A 216 13.01 2.76 2.90
N SER A 217 12.02 3.60 2.58
CA SER A 217 10.87 3.82 3.47
C SER A 217 9.70 4.43 2.73
N HIS A 218 8.50 4.25 3.27
CA HIS A 218 7.29 4.88 2.78
C HIS A 218 6.38 5.28 3.94
N SER A 219 5.88 6.52 3.89
CA SER A 219 4.93 7.03 4.86
C SER A 219 3.54 7.24 4.27
N VAL A 220 2.52 6.98 5.06
CA VAL A 220 1.11 7.29 4.77
C VAL A 220 0.50 8.07 5.91
N THR A 221 -0.24 9.14 5.59
CA THR A 221 -0.94 9.97 6.58
C THR A 221 -2.44 9.71 6.53
N MET A 222 -3.04 9.57 7.70
CA MET A 222 -4.47 9.37 7.92
C MET A 222 -5.08 10.56 8.63
N ASP A 223 -6.25 10.99 8.16
CA ASP A 223 -7.07 11.99 8.83
C ASP A 223 -8.13 11.30 9.70
N LEU A 224 -8.13 11.62 11.00
CA LEU A 224 -9.04 11.07 12.00
C LEU A 224 -9.85 12.20 12.63
N GLN A 225 -11.18 12.05 12.68
CA GLN A 225 -12.05 13.02 13.34
C GLN A 225 -12.52 12.46 14.68
N VAL A 226 -11.89 12.89 15.77
CA VAL A 226 -12.22 12.47 17.13
C VAL A 226 -13.40 13.30 17.64
N ALA A 227 -14.45 12.66 18.13
CA ALA A 227 -15.58 13.32 18.78
C ALA A 227 -15.23 13.66 20.24
N GLU A 228 -15.63 14.82 20.72
CA GLU A 228 -15.46 15.19 22.14
C GLU A 228 -16.26 14.24 23.05
N ALA A 229 -15.69 13.90 24.21
CA ALA A 229 -16.37 13.07 25.19
C ALA A 229 -17.63 13.76 25.74
N PRO A 230 -18.72 13.03 25.99
CA PRO A 230 -19.90 13.61 26.60
C PRO A 230 -19.57 14.11 28.02
N VAL A 231 -19.78 15.40 28.28
CA VAL A 231 -19.56 16.04 29.58
C VAL A 231 -20.32 15.30 30.70
N THR A 232 -19.60 14.55 31.53
CA THR A 232 -20.15 13.91 32.74
C THR A 232 -20.17 14.90 33.90
N PHE A 233 -21.31 15.57 34.11
CA PHE A 233 -21.53 16.53 35.20
C PHE A 233 -21.65 15.91 36.62
N SER A 234 -21.08 14.73 36.88
CA SER A 234 -21.42 13.93 38.07
C SER A 234 -20.66 14.28 39.36
N GLU A 235 -19.48 14.91 39.29
CA GLU A 235 -18.65 15.08 40.51
C GLU A 235 -18.67 16.50 41.11
N GLU A 236 -18.77 17.56 40.31
CA GLU A 236 -18.64 18.94 40.82
C GLU A 236 -19.87 19.49 41.58
N LEU A 237 -21.06 18.92 41.40
CA LEU A 237 -22.25 19.39 42.12
C LEU A 237 -22.25 18.97 43.59
N THR A 238 -21.47 17.96 43.98
CA THR A 238 -21.52 17.43 45.37
C THR A 238 -20.81 18.31 46.40
N SER A 239 -19.89 19.18 45.96
CA SER A 239 -19.06 20.00 46.86
C SER A 239 -19.82 21.15 47.54
N ASN A 240 -20.81 21.73 46.86
CA ASN A 240 -21.58 22.88 47.37
C ASN A 240 -23.02 22.55 47.80
N ILE A 241 -23.51 21.33 47.60
CA ILE A 241 -24.86 20.94 48.03
C ILE A 241 -25.00 20.92 49.55
N VAL A 242 -23.96 20.51 50.30
CA VAL A 242 -24.00 20.44 51.77
C VAL A 242 -24.21 21.81 52.44
N PRO A 243 -23.45 22.88 52.11
CA PRO A 243 -23.73 24.21 52.66
C PRO A 243 -25.06 24.81 52.16
N ILE A 244 -25.49 24.51 50.93
CA ILE A 244 -26.78 25.01 50.40
C ILE A 244 -27.96 24.36 51.13
N ILE A 245 -27.93 23.03 51.34
CA ILE A 245 -28.94 22.33 52.14
C ILE A 245 -28.91 22.81 53.60
N PHE A 246 -27.71 23.01 54.17
CA PHE A 246 -27.59 23.50 55.54
C PHE A 246 -28.16 24.91 55.72
N THR A 247 -27.92 25.83 54.78
CA THR A 247 -28.50 27.19 54.83
C THR A 247 -30.03 27.15 54.68
N LEU A 248 -30.57 26.33 53.78
CA LEU A 248 -32.02 26.13 53.63
C LEU A 248 -32.66 25.54 54.90
N ILE A 249 -32.00 24.58 55.57
CA ILE A 249 -32.49 23.99 56.82
C ILE A 249 -32.47 25.02 57.96
N VAL A 250 -31.43 25.86 58.06
CA VAL A 250 -31.34 26.89 59.10
C VAL A 250 -32.40 27.98 58.90
N VAL A 251 -32.64 28.41 57.66
CA VAL A 251 -33.69 29.39 57.33
C VAL A 251 -35.08 28.84 57.64
N SER A 252 -35.36 27.59 57.25
CA SER A 252 -36.64 26.94 57.53
C SER A 252 -36.86 26.66 59.03
N ALA A 253 -35.83 26.28 59.78
CA ALA A 253 -35.90 26.14 61.23
C ALA A 253 -36.11 27.49 61.95
N GLY A 254 -35.47 28.56 61.48
CA GLY A 254 -35.67 29.93 61.98
C GLY A 254 -37.09 30.43 61.74
N ALA A 255 -37.63 30.22 60.54
CA ALA A 255 -39.02 30.54 60.20
C ALA A 255 -40.01 29.74 61.07
N TRP A 256 -39.75 28.45 61.30
CA TRP A 256 -40.60 27.61 62.15
C TRP A 256 -40.56 28.03 63.63
N ALA A 257 -39.41 28.44 64.15
CA ALA A 257 -39.28 28.94 65.51
C ALA A 257 -40.05 30.26 65.74
N LEU A 258 -40.11 31.13 64.72
CA LEU A 258 -40.91 32.35 64.76
C LEU A 258 -42.43 32.07 64.73
N ILE A 259 -42.87 31.03 64.03
CA ILE A 259 -44.29 30.65 63.95
C ILE A 259 -44.76 29.97 65.26
N ARG A 260 -43.88 29.31 66.02
CA ARG A 260 -44.25 28.50 67.20
C ARG A 260 -44.34 29.28 68.52
N ASN A 261 -44.07 30.58 68.55
CA ASN A 261 -44.06 31.37 69.79
C ASN A 261 -45.23 32.39 69.84
N PRO A 262 -46.40 32.04 70.42
CA PRO A 262 -47.52 32.96 70.53
C PRO A 262 -47.48 33.69 71.89
N ARG A 263 -47.05 34.96 71.93
CA ARG A 263 -47.42 35.98 72.94
C ARG A 263 -46.66 37.30 72.74
N GLN A 264 -47.28 38.25 72.03
CA GLN A 264 -47.98 39.40 72.64
C GLN A 264 -48.57 40.29 71.53
N SER A 265 -49.77 40.78 71.84
CA SER A 265 -50.66 41.62 71.06
C SER A 265 -50.15 43.05 70.79
N ARG A 266 -50.44 43.53 69.56
CA ARG A 266 -50.59 44.90 68.94
C ARG A 266 -50.67 46.12 69.90
N PRO A 267 -50.33 47.36 69.47
CA PRO A 267 -50.98 48.09 68.33
C PRO A 267 -49.96 48.59 67.28
N GLU A 268 -50.16 48.38 65.97
CA GLU A 268 -50.89 49.24 65.02
C GLU A 268 -50.24 50.62 64.81
N GLU A 269 -49.36 50.70 63.81
CA GLU A 269 -49.05 51.94 63.11
C GLU A 269 -49.17 51.67 61.60
N GLU A 270 -50.10 52.37 60.97
CA GLU A 270 -50.32 52.36 59.52
C GLU A 270 -49.11 52.93 58.78
N LYS A 271 -48.50 52.15 57.88
CA LYS A 271 -47.90 52.66 56.65
C LYS A 271 -48.11 51.69 55.50
N LYS A 272 -49.10 52.05 54.68
CA LYS A 272 -49.26 51.85 53.23
C LYS A 272 -48.48 50.68 52.60
N ALA A 273 -49.22 49.66 52.21
CA ALA A 273 -48.78 48.63 51.28
C ALA A 273 -48.31 49.27 49.97
N SER A 274 -47.06 49.02 49.59
CA SER A 274 -46.72 48.87 48.18
C SER A 274 -47.09 47.45 47.82
N ASP A 275 -48.15 47.32 47.04
CA ASP A 275 -48.55 46.08 46.40
C ASP A 275 -47.39 45.64 45.50
N ILE A 276 -46.67 44.61 45.91
CA ILE A 276 -45.72 43.91 45.04
C ILE A 276 -46.58 42.84 44.39
N ASP A 277 -46.96 43.11 43.15
CA ASP A 277 -47.73 42.22 42.32
C ASP A 277 -46.87 40.99 41.98
N PHE A 278 -47.26 39.84 42.52
CA PHE A 278 -46.54 38.57 42.36
C PHE A 278 -46.90 37.85 41.04
N ASP A 279 -47.78 38.41 40.21
CA ASP A 279 -48.10 37.85 38.89
C ASP A 279 -47.02 38.16 37.83
N ALA A 280 -46.12 39.12 38.05
CA ALA A 280 -45.08 39.49 37.08
C ALA A 280 -43.84 38.55 37.05
N ALA A 281 -43.84 37.47 37.84
CA ALA A 281 -42.72 36.52 37.90
C ALA A 281 -42.94 35.22 37.10
N PHE A 282 -44.09 35.10 36.42
CA PHE A 282 -44.45 33.95 35.59
C PHE A 282 -45.15 34.33 34.27
N ASP A 283 -44.97 35.58 33.82
CA ASP A 283 -45.40 35.96 32.48
C ASP A 283 -44.52 35.25 31.43
N GLU A 284 -45.15 34.40 30.62
CA GLU A 284 -44.59 33.94 29.34
C GLU A 284 -44.13 35.16 28.54
N PRO A 285 -42.95 35.13 27.88
CA PRO A 285 -42.62 36.19 26.96
C PRO A 285 -43.65 36.19 25.83
N GLU A 286 -44.36 37.31 25.69
CA GLU A 286 -45.19 37.59 24.52
C GLU A 286 -44.34 37.37 23.27
N ALA A 287 -44.78 36.43 22.43
CA ALA A 287 -44.23 36.25 21.10
C ALA A 287 -44.31 37.60 20.35
N PRO A 288 -43.29 37.99 19.57
CA PRO A 288 -43.44 39.13 18.68
C PRO A 288 -44.60 38.84 17.72
N ASP A 289 -45.51 39.80 17.59
CA ASP A 289 -46.56 39.80 16.58
C ASP A 289 -45.89 39.82 15.20
N ILE A 290 -45.75 38.64 14.58
CA ILE A 290 -45.34 38.53 13.19
C ILE A 290 -46.62 38.55 12.36
N ASP A 291 -46.77 39.57 11.51
CA ASP A 291 -47.81 39.65 10.50
C ASP A 291 -47.82 38.34 9.67
N PRO A 292 -48.94 37.59 9.62
CA PRO A 292 -49.02 36.34 8.87
C PRO A 292 -48.75 36.48 7.36
N ASN A 293 -48.70 37.70 6.82
CA ASN A 293 -48.38 37.96 5.42
C ASN A 293 -46.93 38.37 5.13
N GLU A 294 -46.05 38.46 6.14
CA GLU A 294 -44.61 38.73 5.89
C GLU A 294 -43.71 37.48 5.91
N MET A 295 -44.24 36.30 6.27
CA MET A 295 -43.47 35.04 6.27
C MET A 295 -43.53 34.24 4.95
N PHE A 296 -44.29 34.73 3.95
CA PHE A 296 -44.43 34.12 2.62
C PHE A 296 -44.28 35.11 1.47
N ALA A 297 -43.41 36.11 1.62
CA ALA A 297 -42.90 36.84 0.47
C ALA A 297 -41.71 36.06 -0.12
N PRO A 298 -41.76 35.56 -1.37
CA PRO A 298 -40.56 35.11 -2.05
C PRO A 298 -39.61 36.32 -2.17
N PRO A 299 -38.28 36.14 -2.03
CA PRO A 299 -37.35 37.25 -2.21
C PRO A 299 -37.58 37.90 -3.56
N GLU A 300 -37.78 39.22 -3.51
CA GLU A 300 -37.87 40.08 -4.67
C GLU A 300 -36.55 40.00 -5.45
N LYS A 301 -36.68 39.87 -6.77
CA LYS A 301 -35.58 39.68 -7.71
C LYS A 301 -34.59 40.84 -7.66
N SER A 302 -33.42 40.59 -7.11
CA SER A 302 -32.18 41.28 -7.49
C SER A 302 -31.48 40.47 -8.59
N PRO A 303 -30.81 41.10 -9.57
CA PRO A 303 -30.48 40.46 -10.83
C PRO A 303 -29.44 39.35 -10.67
N ARG A 304 -29.69 38.23 -11.35
CA ARG A 304 -28.68 37.22 -11.67
C ARG A 304 -27.51 37.88 -12.40
N GLU A 305 -26.34 37.91 -11.76
CA GLU A 305 -25.04 37.98 -12.43
C GLU A 305 -24.27 36.66 -12.18
N ASP A 306 -24.93 35.51 -12.31
CA ASP A 306 -24.24 34.20 -12.22
C ASP A 306 -24.68 33.29 -13.39
N ALA A 307 -24.70 33.84 -14.59
CA ALA A 307 -24.89 33.09 -15.84
C ALA A 307 -23.83 33.46 -16.88
N ALA A 308 -22.59 33.71 -16.44
CA ALA A 308 -21.47 34.02 -17.34
C ALA A 308 -20.14 33.39 -16.90
N ILE A 309 -20.17 32.25 -16.18
CA ILE A 309 -18.93 31.51 -15.83
C ILE A 309 -18.98 30.04 -16.29
N LEU A 310 -20.05 29.60 -16.96
CA LEU A 310 -20.15 28.23 -17.52
C LEU A 310 -20.26 28.19 -19.06
N ASP A 311 -19.98 29.29 -19.75
CA ASP A 311 -20.04 29.37 -21.22
C ASP A 311 -18.65 29.39 -21.89
N GLY A 312 -17.58 29.09 -21.13
CA GLY A 312 -16.19 29.15 -21.62
C GLY A 312 -15.31 27.96 -21.24
N LEU A 313 -15.86 26.96 -20.56
CA LEU A 313 -15.10 25.77 -20.13
C LEU A 313 -14.89 24.76 -21.27
N ASP A 314 -15.80 24.73 -22.24
CA ASP A 314 -15.67 23.87 -23.42
C ASP A 314 -14.60 24.39 -24.40
N GLU A 315 -14.40 25.70 -24.49
CA GLU A 315 -13.43 26.32 -25.39
C GLU A 315 -11.98 26.17 -24.88
N VAL A 316 -11.77 26.10 -23.56
CA VAL A 316 -10.45 25.83 -22.95
C VAL A 316 -10.06 24.35 -22.93
N LEU A 317 -11.03 23.43 -23.00
CA LEU A 317 -10.78 21.98 -23.06
C LEU A 317 -10.35 21.52 -24.46
N ASP A 318 -10.88 22.15 -25.52
CA ASP A 318 -10.44 21.92 -26.90
C ASP A 318 -9.03 22.50 -27.18
N GLU A 319 -8.65 23.60 -26.49
CA GLU A 319 -7.31 24.20 -26.63
C GLU A 319 -6.21 23.42 -25.88
N LEU A 320 -6.57 22.59 -24.91
CA LEU A 320 -5.67 21.67 -24.18
C LEU A 320 -5.60 20.25 -24.80
N GLY A 321 -6.31 19.99 -25.89
CA GLY A 321 -6.24 18.72 -26.62
C GLY A 321 -6.86 17.52 -25.91
N LEU A 322 -7.71 17.72 -24.89
CA LEU A 322 -8.39 16.65 -24.15
C LEU A 322 -9.87 16.44 -24.57
N GLY A 323 -10.30 17.10 -25.65
CA GLY A 323 -11.63 16.92 -26.21
C GLY A 323 -11.72 15.68 -27.09
N LYS A 324 -12.35 14.62 -26.56
CA LYS A 324 -13.01 13.50 -27.28
C LYS A 324 -12.16 12.25 -27.53
N GLU A 325 -12.16 11.34 -26.56
CA GLU A 325 -11.94 9.90 -26.81
C GLU A 325 -13.25 9.14 -26.67
N ASP A 326 -13.54 8.33 -27.68
CA ASP A 326 -14.66 7.40 -27.72
C ASP A 326 -14.59 6.43 -26.54
N ALA A 327 -15.66 6.37 -25.74
CA ALA A 327 -15.78 5.38 -24.69
C ALA A 327 -15.69 3.96 -25.30
N PRO A 328 -14.81 3.07 -24.82
CA PRO A 328 -14.74 1.71 -25.32
C PRO A 328 -16.01 0.96 -24.92
N VAL A 329 -16.63 0.29 -25.90
CA VAL A 329 -17.78 -0.59 -25.70
C VAL A 329 -17.33 -1.77 -24.85
N ILE A 330 -17.70 -1.76 -23.56
CA ILE A 330 -17.48 -2.89 -22.65
C ILE A 330 -18.47 -4.00 -23.05
N PRO A 331 -18.01 -5.20 -23.47
CA PRO A 331 -18.93 -6.31 -23.68
C PRO A 331 -19.52 -6.76 -22.33
N SER A 332 -20.82 -7.02 -22.30
CA SER A 332 -21.51 -7.50 -21.10
C SER A 332 -20.96 -8.84 -20.63
N ALA A 333 -20.81 -8.99 -19.31
CA ALA A 333 -20.34 -10.22 -18.68
C ALA A 333 -21.23 -11.43 -19.06
N PRO A 334 -20.66 -12.64 -19.22
CA PRO A 334 -21.44 -13.84 -19.49
C PRO A 334 -22.36 -14.15 -18.30
N ARG A 335 -23.64 -14.45 -18.59
CA ARG A 335 -24.56 -15.01 -17.60
C ARG A 335 -24.13 -16.43 -17.26
N ILE A 336 -23.72 -16.66 -16.01
CA ILE A 336 -23.58 -18.01 -15.45
C ILE A 336 -24.98 -18.45 -15.02
N ASP A 337 -25.77 -18.90 -15.97
CA ASP A 337 -27.01 -19.63 -15.74
C ASP A 337 -27.21 -20.54 -16.94
N ASP A 338 -26.50 -21.68 -16.98
CA ASP A 338 -27.10 -22.99 -17.23
C ASP A 338 -26.03 -24.09 -17.41
N ALA A 339 -26.35 -25.23 -16.80
CA ALA A 339 -25.86 -26.59 -17.07
C ALA A 339 -24.58 -27.08 -16.35
N ASN A 340 -24.82 -27.74 -15.20
CA ASN A 340 -24.12 -28.93 -14.69
C ASN A 340 -23.09 -29.54 -15.68
N SER A 341 -21.82 -29.21 -15.50
CA SER A 341 -20.73 -30.12 -15.83
C SER A 341 -20.54 -31.05 -14.64
N ASN A 342 -20.96 -32.31 -14.79
CA ASN A 342 -20.51 -33.39 -13.91
C ASN A 342 -18.99 -33.45 -13.97
N LEU A 343 -18.32 -32.95 -12.94
CA LEU A 343 -16.91 -33.22 -12.70
C LEU A 343 -16.81 -34.67 -12.22
N ASP A 344 -16.08 -35.48 -12.96
CA ASP A 344 -15.78 -36.87 -12.59
C ASP A 344 -14.82 -36.84 -11.40
N PRO A 345 -15.08 -37.57 -10.29
CA PRO A 345 -14.14 -37.65 -9.16
C PRO A 345 -12.74 -38.17 -9.53
N GLU A 346 -12.55 -38.77 -10.70
CA GLU A 346 -11.24 -39.22 -11.20
C GLU A 346 -10.32 -38.06 -11.65
N ASP A 347 -10.85 -36.86 -11.94
CA ASP A 347 -10.04 -35.69 -12.33
C ASP A 347 -9.43 -34.92 -11.14
N ILE A 348 -9.85 -35.25 -9.90
CA ILE A 348 -9.37 -34.57 -8.68
C ILE A 348 -8.11 -35.25 -8.10
N GLU A 349 -7.86 -36.52 -8.44
CA GLU A 349 -6.68 -37.26 -7.95
C GLU A 349 -5.37 -36.90 -8.67
N ALA A 350 -5.43 -36.23 -9.82
CA ALA A 350 -4.22 -35.80 -10.56
C ALA A 350 -3.57 -34.50 -10.02
N LEU A 351 -4.15 -33.87 -9.00
CA LEU A 351 -3.63 -32.61 -8.42
C LEU A 351 -2.82 -32.80 -7.13
N PHE A 352 -2.64 -34.04 -6.66
CA PHE A 352 -1.95 -34.32 -5.40
C PHE A 352 -0.88 -35.43 -5.47
N GLU A 353 -0.46 -35.86 -6.67
CA GLU A 353 0.67 -36.78 -6.84
C GLU A 353 1.64 -36.26 -7.93
N GLU A 354 2.57 -35.39 -7.53
CA GLU A 354 4.05 -35.52 -7.60
C GLU A 354 4.73 -34.16 -7.36
#